data_AF-A0A524GGJ7-F1
#
_entry.id   AF-A0A524GGJ7-F1
#
_cell.length_a   1.000
_cell.length_b   1.000
_cell.length_c   1.000
_cell.angle_alpha   90.00
_cell.angle_beta   90.00
_cell.angle_gamma   90.00
#
_symmetry.space_group_name_H-M   'P 1'
#
loop_
_entity.id
_entity.type
_entity.pdbx_description
1 polymer ?
#
loop_
_entity_poly.entity_id
_entity_poly.type
_entity_poly.pdbx_seq_one_letter_code
_entity_poly.pdbx_strand_id
1 'polypeptide(L)'
;MAGMTLTSGLKELTLFRKKKASPKKGRNKKIKSLRSAFTKVVIIVLVLASVAFIVYANYLDKVIRAKFDGKRWSIPAVIYARPLELYPDLALTPEMLEEELQLGGYRKDQKAKDTGGYDRRGNVMHLITRDFYFSDGLEKSACVTVEFAGQRVAAITRA
;
A
#
# COMPACT_ATOMS: atom_id res chain seq x y z
N MET A 1 -89.26 65.73 -17.15
CA MET A 1 -90.09 65.73 -15.94
C MET A 1 -89.23 65.16 -14.82
N ALA A 2 -88.63 66.03 -14.00
CA ALA A 2 -89.11 66.40 -12.65
C ALA A 2 -88.92 65.24 -11.66
N GLY A 3 -88.25 65.35 -10.51
CA GLY A 3 -87.61 66.44 -9.76
C GLY A 3 -86.59 65.80 -8.79
N MET A 4 -85.70 66.59 -8.17
CA MET A 4 -85.80 67.02 -6.75
C MET A 4 -85.72 65.85 -5.74
N THR A 5 -84.94 65.82 -4.66
CA THR A 5 -84.12 66.80 -3.91
C THR A 5 -83.31 66.01 -2.85
N LEU A 6 -82.06 66.44 -2.64
CA LEU A 6 -81.38 66.72 -1.35
C LEU A 6 -81.97 66.18 -0.01
N THR A 7 -81.12 65.59 0.86
CA THR A 7 -80.67 66.12 2.19
C THR A 7 -80.27 65.04 3.20
N SER A 8 -79.38 65.43 4.14
CA SER A 8 -79.19 64.93 5.52
C SER A 8 -78.49 63.58 5.69
N GLY A 9 -77.44 63.39 6.49
CA GLY A 9 -76.94 64.11 7.66
C GLY A 9 -76.42 63.07 8.69
N LEU A 10 -75.18 63.23 9.16
CA LEU A 10 -74.38 62.32 10.00
C LEU A 10 -75.06 61.79 11.29
N LYS A 11 -74.67 60.56 11.72
CA LYS A 11 -74.06 60.27 13.06
C LYS A 11 -73.69 58.78 13.28
N GLU A 12 -72.39 58.54 13.49
CA GLU A 12 -71.72 57.70 14.53
C GLU A 12 -72.27 56.28 14.83
N LEU A 13 -71.54 55.20 14.46
CA LEU A 13 -70.50 54.49 15.26
C LEU A 13 -71.04 53.84 16.56
N THR A 14 -71.44 52.56 16.56
CA THR A 14 -70.65 51.35 16.97
C THR A 14 -71.72 50.25 17.20
N LEU A 15 -71.58 48.93 17.00
CA LEU A 15 -70.54 47.96 17.26
C LEU A 15 -70.85 46.67 16.44
N PHE A 16 -69.81 46.10 15.83
CA PHE A 16 -69.56 44.67 15.56
C PHE A 16 -70.73 43.65 15.58
N ARG A 17 -70.88 42.86 14.49
CA ARG A 17 -70.33 41.48 14.40
C ARG A 17 -70.74 40.71 13.11
N LYS A 18 -69.79 40.68 12.16
CA LYS A 18 -69.33 39.58 11.29
C LYS A 18 -70.22 38.32 11.09
N LYS A 19 -70.66 38.09 9.84
CA LYS A 19 -70.44 36.84 9.06
C LYS A 19 -71.08 36.88 7.66
N LYS A 20 -70.25 36.83 6.60
CA LYS A 20 -70.38 35.95 5.41
C LYS A 20 -69.28 36.28 4.38
N ALA A 21 -68.48 35.27 4.01
CA ALA A 21 -67.99 34.98 2.65
C ALA A 21 -66.87 33.91 2.68
N SER A 22 -67.11 32.78 2.05
CA SER A 22 -66.12 31.85 1.46
C SER A 22 -65.79 32.31 0.02
N PRO A 23 -64.90 31.66 -0.76
CA PRO A 23 -63.62 30.96 -0.51
C PRO A 23 -62.47 31.58 -1.37
N LYS A 24 -61.20 31.15 -1.22
CA LYS A 24 -60.29 30.89 -2.36
C LYS A 24 -58.90 30.40 -1.93
N LYS A 25 -58.59 29.18 -2.37
CA LYS A 25 -57.29 28.50 -2.37
C LYS A 25 -56.29 29.30 -3.21
N GLY A 26 -55.40 30.05 -2.55
CA GLY A 26 -54.32 30.82 -3.17
C GLY A 26 -53.08 29.96 -3.42
N ARG A 27 -52.83 29.68 -4.69
CA ARG A 27 -51.85 28.74 -5.23
C ARG A 27 -50.41 29.27 -5.11
N ASN A 28 -49.71 28.99 -4.00
CA ASN A 28 -48.30 29.37 -3.85
C ASN A 28 -47.34 28.37 -4.56
N LYS A 29 -47.47 28.25 -5.89
CA LYS A 29 -46.68 27.31 -6.73
C LYS A 29 -45.43 27.92 -7.37
N LYS A 30 -45.14 29.21 -7.22
CA LYS A 30 -44.05 29.87 -7.99
C LYS A 30 -42.64 29.73 -7.39
N ILE A 31 -42.49 29.51 -6.07
CA ILE A 31 -41.15 29.39 -5.44
C ILE A 31 -40.55 27.98 -5.57
N LYS A 32 -41.38 26.93 -5.71
CA LYS A 32 -40.90 25.54 -5.95
C LYS A 32 -40.31 25.33 -7.36
N SER A 33 -40.72 26.14 -8.35
CA SER A 33 -40.29 26.03 -9.75
C SER A 33 -38.81 26.36 -9.93
N LEU A 34 -38.34 27.48 -9.34
CA LEU A 34 -36.97 27.96 -9.52
C LEU A 34 -35.94 27.09 -8.80
N ARG A 35 -36.29 26.60 -7.59
CA ARG A 35 -35.47 25.61 -6.86
C ARG A 35 -35.36 24.28 -7.61
N SER A 36 -36.43 23.82 -8.25
CA SER A 36 -36.41 22.57 -9.04
C SER A 36 -35.62 22.69 -10.35
N ALA A 37 -35.57 23.88 -10.95
CA ALA A 37 -34.74 24.14 -12.12
C ALA A 37 -33.26 24.18 -11.72
N PHE A 38 -32.93 24.84 -10.60
CA PHE A 38 -31.57 24.87 -10.08
C PHE A 38 -31.05 23.47 -9.69
N THR A 39 -31.85 22.65 -9.01
CA THR A 39 -31.43 21.27 -8.67
C THR A 39 -31.23 20.41 -9.91
N LYS A 40 -32.05 20.57 -10.96
CA LYS A 40 -31.84 19.88 -12.25
C LYS A 40 -30.53 20.28 -12.90
N VAL A 41 -30.20 21.57 -12.92
CA VAL A 41 -28.92 22.07 -13.47
C VAL A 41 -27.73 21.52 -12.67
N VAL A 42 -27.80 21.53 -11.33
CA VAL A 42 -26.75 20.96 -10.47
C VAL A 42 -26.56 19.46 -10.73
N ILE A 43 -27.65 18.70 -10.87
CA ILE A 43 -27.58 17.27 -11.19
C ILE A 43 -26.93 17.06 -12.57
N ILE A 44 -27.28 17.84 -13.58
CA ILE A 44 -26.68 17.74 -14.92
C ILE A 44 -25.18 18.03 -14.86
N VAL A 45 -24.78 19.10 -14.18
CA VAL A 45 -23.35 19.44 -14.00
C VAL A 45 -22.61 18.32 -13.27
N LEU A 46 -23.20 17.74 -12.22
CA LEU A 46 -22.60 16.66 -11.45
C LEU A 46 -22.46 15.37 -12.27
N VAL A 47 -23.44 15.05 -13.12
CA VAL A 47 -23.36 13.93 -14.07
C VAL A 47 -22.24 14.17 -15.08
N LEU A 48 -22.17 15.36 -15.69
CA LEU A 48 -21.11 15.70 -16.65
C LEU A 48 -19.72 15.64 -16.00
N ALA A 49 -19.57 16.17 -14.79
CA ALA A 49 -18.33 16.11 -14.03
C ALA A 49 -17.95 14.66 -13.71
N SER A 50 -18.92 13.82 -13.34
CA SER A 50 -18.70 12.40 -13.06
C SER A 50 -18.23 11.65 -14.30
N VAL A 51 -18.85 11.92 -15.47
CA VAL A 51 -18.44 11.31 -16.74
C VAL A 51 -17.02 11.74 -17.11
N ALA A 52 -16.72 13.04 -17.03
CA ALA A 52 -15.37 13.55 -17.29
C ALA A 52 -14.31 12.93 -16.35
N PHE A 53 -14.66 12.79 -15.07
CA PHE A 53 -13.79 12.15 -14.08
C PHE A 53 -13.53 10.67 -14.41
N ILE A 54 -14.56 9.92 -14.80
CA ILE A 54 -14.42 8.51 -15.20
C ILE A 54 -13.52 8.38 -16.42
N VAL A 55 -13.70 9.22 -17.44
CA VAL A 55 -12.84 9.21 -18.64
C VAL A 55 -11.39 9.51 -18.27
N TYR A 56 -11.17 10.52 -17.43
CA TYR A 56 -9.84 10.91 -16.98
C TYR A 56 -9.16 9.82 -16.13
N ALA A 57 -9.90 9.20 -15.21
CA ALA A 57 -9.40 8.09 -14.40
C ALA A 57 -8.99 6.88 -15.26
N ASN A 58 -9.78 6.54 -16.29
CA ASN A 58 -9.43 5.49 -17.24
C ASN A 58 -8.17 5.82 -18.06
N TYR A 59 -8.02 7.08 -18.49
CA TYR A 59 -6.80 7.53 -19.16
C TYR A 59 -5.58 7.37 -18.24
N LEU A 60 -5.71 7.80 -16.99
CA LEU A 60 -4.64 7.71 -16.00
C LEU A 60 -4.28 6.25 -15.69
N ASP A 61 -5.27 5.36 -15.56
CA ASP A 61 -5.05 3.92 -15.39
C ASP A 61 -4.25 3.33 -16.55
N LYS A 62 -4.58 3.68 -17.81
CA LYS A 62 -3.79 3.26 -18.99
C LYS A 62 -2.35 3.76 -18.95
N VAL A 63 -2.13 5.03 -18.59
CA VAL A 63 -0.79 5.63 -18.52
C VAL A 63 0.05 4.99 -17.41
N ILE A 64 -0.56 4.73 -16.25
CA ILE A 64 0.09 4.03 -15.13
C ILE A 64 0.43 2.60 -15.56
N ARG A 65 -0.51 1.84 -16.09
CA ARG A 65 -0.23 0.48 -16.58
C ARG A 65 0.88 0.47 -17.62
N ALA A 66 0.86 1.37 -18.60
CA ALA A 66 1.92 1.45 -19.60
C ALA A 66 3.31 1.75 -18.99
N LYS A 67 3.39 2.63 -17.99
CA LYS A 67 4.65 2.99 -17.34
C LYS A 67 5.15 1.92 -16.37
N PHE A 68 4.26 1.13 -15.80
CA PHE A 68 4.59 0.22 -14.71
C PHE A 68 4.49 -1.27 -15.10
N ASP A 69 3.83 -1.67 -16.20
CA ASP A 69 3.79 -3.08 -16.64
C ASP A 69 5.12 -3.54 -17.27
N GLY A 70 5.95 -2.65 -17.79
CA GLY A 70 7.18 -3.03 -18.49
C GLY A 70 8.42 -3.20 -17.60
N LYS A 71 8.45 -2.65 -16.38
CA LYS A 71 9.70 -2.49 -15.62
C LYS A 71 9.51 -2.39 -14.10
N ARG A 72 8.59 -3.15 -13.51
CA ARG A 72 8.30 -3.03 -12.07
C ARG A 72 9.41 -3.52 -11.16
N TRP A 73 10.36 -4.32 -11.64
CA TRP A 73 11.56 -4.70 -10.88
C TRP A 73 12.73 -4.91 -11.83
N SER A 74 13.70 -3.98 -11.85
CA SER A 74 15.05 -4.38 -12.20
C SER A 74 15.56 -5.21 -11.02
N ILE A 75 15.55 -6.54 -11.16
CA ILE A 75 16.26 -7.37 -10.19
C ILE A 75 17.72 -6.92 -10.27
N PRO A 76 18.28 -6.33 -9.20
CA PRO A 76 19.68 -5.96 -9.21
C PRO A 76 20.49 -7.22 -9.46
N ALA A 77 21.55 -7.12 -10.24
CA ALA A 77 22.50 -8.21 -10.33
C ALA A 77 23.10 -8.42 -8.93
N VAL A 78 22.86 -9.59 -8.33
CA VAL A 78 23.55 -10.00 -7.11
C VAL A 78 24.89 -10.57 -7.56
N ILE A 79 25.98 -9.93 -7.17
CA ILE A 79 27.33 -10.39 -7.45
C ILE A 79 27.79 -11.18 -6.23
N TYR A 80 27.92 -12.48 -6.40
CA TYR A 80 28.54 -13.35 -5.40
C TYR A 80 30.06 -13.38 -5.63
N ALA A 81 30.82 -13.43 -4.55
CA ALA A 81 32.25 -13.68 -4.61
C ALA A 81 32.54 -15.15 -4.96
N ARG A 82 33.82 -15.49 -5.11
CA ARG A 82 34.25 -16.89 -5.29
C ARG A 82 33.74 -17.74 -4.13
N PRO A 83 33.17 -18.94 -4.37
CA PRO A 83 32.93 -19.88 -3.30
C PRO A 83 34.26 -20.37 -2.73
N LEU A 84 34.39 -20.41 -1.41
CA LEU A 84 35.53 -21.05 -0.77
C LEU A 84 35.28 -22.56 -0.72
N GLU A 85 36.00 -23.30 -1.56
CA GLU A 85 35.97 -24.75 -1.55
C GLU A 85 36.92 -25.29 -0.48
N LEU A 86 36.39 -26.11 0.43
CA LEU A 86 37.17 -26.78 1.45
C LEU A 86 37.42 -28.22 1.03
N TYR A 87 38.69 -28.63 1.04
CA TYR A 87 39.12 -30.00 0.80
C TYR A 87 40.30 -30.36 1.71
N PRO A 88 40.52 -31.65 1.99
CA PRO A 88 41.66 -32.10 2.78
C PRO A 88 43.00 -31.65 2.16
N ASP A 89 43.98 -31.34 3.01
CA ASP A 89 45.32 -30.81 2.68
C ASP A 89 45.35 -29.40 2.07
N LEU A 90 44.21 -28.71 2.00
CA LEU A 90 44.17 -27.29 1.65
C LEU A 90 45.00 -26.47 2.67
N ALA A 91 45.93 -25.66 2.17
CA ALA A 91 46.72 -24.72 2.97
C ALA A 91 45.86 -23.54 3.45
N LEU A 92 45.09 -23.78 4.50
CA LEU A 92 44.20 -22.83 5.14
C LEU A 92 44.33 -22.98 6.65
N THR A 93 44.63 -21.87 7.34
CA THR A 93 44.67 -21.86 8.80
C THR A 93 43.27 -21.71 9.39
N PRO A 94 43.05 -22.19 10.62
CA PRO A 94 41.79 -21.96 11.33
C PRO A 94 41.41 -20.48 11.43
N GLU A 95 42.38 -19.58 11.58
CA GLU A 95 42.19 -18.13 11.67
C GLU A 95 41.74 -17.54 10.34
N MET A 96 42.33 -18.01 9.23
CA MET A 96 41.94 -17.58 7.88
C MET A 96 40.52 -18.04 7.54
N LEU A 97 40.15 -19.28 7.91
CA LEU A 97 38.77 -19.73 7.72
C LEU A 97 37.80 -18.87 8.55
N GLU A 98 38.16 -18.55 9.79
CA GLU A 98 37.33 -17.71 10.65
C GLU A 98 37.11 -16.31 10.06
N GLU A 99 38.15 -15.70 9.49
CA GLU A 99 38.06 -14.41 8.80
C GLU A 99 37.15 -14.49 7.56
N GLU A 100 37.32 -15.51 6.71
CA GLU A 100 36.47 -15.69 5.53
C GLU A 100 34.99 -15.89 5.91
N LEU A 101 34.72 -16.66 6.97
CA LEU A 101 33.37 -16.85 7.49
C LEU A 101 32.75 -15.53 7.96
N GLN A 102 33.52 -14.70 8.67
CA GLN A 102 33.05 -13.38 9.11
C GLN A 102 32.77 -12.44 7.93
N LEU A 103 33.63 -12.43 6.90
CA LEU A 103 33.41 -11.69 5.66
C LEU A 103 32.16 -12.18 4.91
N GLY A 104 31.90 -13.49 4.93
CA GLY A 104 30.68 -14.12 4.43
C GLY A 104 29.43 -13.89 5.30
N GLY A 105 29.57 -13.15 6.41
CA GLY A 105 28.48 -12.82 7.32
C GLY A 105 28.01 -13.99 8.19
N TYR A 106 28.85 -15.00 8.43
CA TYR A 106 28.60 -16.02 9.45
C TYR A 106 28.82 -15.44 10.85
N ARG A 107 28.12 -16.02 11.84
CA ARG A 107 28.16 -15.57 13.23
C ARG A 107 28.91 -16.57 14.11
N LYS A 108 29.82 -16.07 14.94
CA LYS A 108 30.47 -16.85 15.99
C LYS A 108 29.51 -17.07 17.15
N ASP A 109 29.09 -18.30 17.33
CA ASP A 109 28.22 -18.74 18.42
C ASP A 109 29.02 -19.60 19.42
N GLN A 110 28.55 -19.73 20.66
CA GLN A 110 29.20 -20.64 21.64
C GLN A 110 29.07 -22.11 21.24
N LYS A 111 27.99 -22.43 20.51
CA LYS A 111 27.71 -23.72 19.90
C LYS A 111 26.88 -23.45 18.65
N ALA A 112 27.35 -23.87 17.48
CA ALA A 112 26.60 -23.73 16.24
C ALA A 112 25.30 -24.56 16.34
N LYS A 113 24.16 -23.88 16.30
CA LYS A 113 22.81 -24.50 16.33
C LYS A 113 21.95 -24.06 15.15
N ASP A 114 22.09 -22.80 14.76
CA ASP A 114 21.33 -22.20 13.69
C ASP A 114 22.20 -22.01 12.44
N THR A 115 21.51 -21.92 11.30
CA THR A 115 22.11 -21.73 9.99
C THR A 115 22.97 -20.46 9.93
N GLY A 116 24.17 -20.56 9.35
CA GLY A 116 25.11 -19.45 9.31
C GLY A 116 25.82 -19.17 10.65
N GLY A 117 25.68 -20.06 11.63
CA GLY A 117 26.46 -20.04 12.87
C GLY A 117 27.69 -20.95 12.77
N TYR A 118 28.76 -20.59 13.49
CA TYR A 118 29.93 -21.43 13.67
C TYR A 118 30.46 -21.34 15.11
N ASP A 119 31.07 -22.41 15.60
CA ASP A 119 31.86 -22.43 16.82
C ASP A 119 33.24 -23.05 16.57
N ARG A 120 34.23 -22.59 17.35
CA ARG A 120 35.62 -23.05 17.22
C ARG A 120 36.14 -23.56 18.55
N ARG A 121 36.74 -24.75 18.53
CA ARG A 121 37.36 -25.43 19.66
C ARG A 121 38.78 -25.85 19.30
N GLY A 122 39.74 -24.95 19.49
CA GLY A 122 41.14 -25.18 19.12
C GLY A 122 41.31 -25.36 17.61
N ASN A 123 41.66 -26.58 17.18
CA ASN A 123 41.84 -26.97 15.78
C ASN A 123 40.60 -27.63 15.15
N VAL A 124 39.47 -27.63 15.84
CA VAL A 124 38.20 -28.13 15.30
C VAL A 124 37.23 -26.96 15.19
N MET A 125 36.62 -26.81 14.03
CA MET A 125 35.58 -25.82 13.77
C MET A 125 34.29 -26.53 13.36
N HIS A 126 33.20 -26.20 14.03
CA HIS A 126 31.87 -26.66 13.68
C HIS A 126 31.12 -25.48 13.05
N LEU A 127 30.54 -25.68 11.88
CA LEU A 127 29.77 -24.66 11.19
C LEU A 127 28.50 -25.26 10.60
N ILE A 128 27.45 -24.45 10.51
CA ILE A 128 26.20 -24.83 9.85
C ILE A 128 26.07 -23.96 8.60
N THR A 129 26.20 -24.58 7.43
CA THR A 129 26.13 -23.86 6.13
C THR A 129 24.73 -23.32 5.87
N ARG A 130 24.62 -22.30 5.01
CA ARG A 130 23.32 -21.80 4.53
C ARG A 130 22.84 -22.57 3.31
N ASP A 131 21.53 -22.68 3.16
CA ASP A 131 20.94 -23.11 1.89
C ASP A 131 21.39 -22.14 0.79
N PHE A 132 21.93 -22.70 -0.29
CA PHE A 132 22.42 -21.89 -1.41
C PHE A 132 22.10 -22.58 -2.74
N TYR A 133 21.67 -21.78 -3.72
CA TYR A 133 21.44 -22.23 -5.09
C TYR A 133 22.70 -22.00 -5.91
N PHE A 134 23.50 -23.06 -6.07
CA PHE A 134 24.65 -23.06 -6.97
C PHE A 134 24.21 -23.33 -8.42
N SER A 135 25.12 -23.16 -9.37
CA SER A 135 24.85 -23.39 -10.80
C SER A 135 24.57 -24.86 -11.14
N ASP A 136 25.05 -25.78 -10.32
CA ASP A 136 24.87 -27.24 -10.42
C ASP A 136 23.67 -27.75 -9.62
N GLY A 137 23.15 -26.99 -8.66
CA GLY A 137 21.92 -27.33 -7.95
C GLY A 137 21.71 -26.61 -6.62
N LEU A 138 20.63 -26.96 -5.94
CA LEU A 138 20.36 -26.53 -4.57
C LEU A 138 21.21 -27.34 -3.60
N GLU A 139 22.05 -26.65 -2.84
CA GLU A 139 22.72 -27.23 -1.70
C GLU A 139 21.98 -26.86 -0.40
N LYS A 140 21.53 -27.87 0.33
CA LYS A 140 20.89 -27.69 1.64
C LYS A 140 21.94 -27.43 2.72
N SER A 141 21.53 -26.63 3.70
CA SER A 141 22.19 -26.41 4.97
C SER A 141 22.61 -27.74 5.56
N ALA A 142 23.87 -27.83 5.94
CA ALA A 142 24.46 -29.01 6.53
C ALA A 142 25.38 -28.62 7.69
N CYS A 143 25.49 -29.54 8.64
CA CYS A 143 26.46 -29.42 9.72
C CYS A 143 27.80 -29.92 9.20
N VAL A 144 28.79 -29.03 9.16
CA VAL A 144 30.14 -29.32 8.69
C VAL A 144 31.11 -29.18 9.86
N THR A 145 31.93 -30.19 10.05
CA THR A 145 33.05 -30.14 10.99
C THR A 145 34.35 -30.14 10.19
N VAL A 146 35.17 -29.13 10.43
CA VAL A 146 36.48 -28.95 9.80
C VAL A 146 37.54 -29.15 10.86
N GLU A 147 38.45 -30.08 10.62
CA GLU A 147 39.59 -30.36 11.48
C GLU A 147 40.87 -29.86 10.83
N PHE A 148 41.75 -29.26 11.62
CA PHE A 148 42.99 -28.66 11.14
C PHE A 148 44.22 -29.32 11.75
N ALA A 149 45.25 -29.51 10.94
CA ALA A 149 46.56 -30.02 11.35
C ALA A 149 47.65 -28.97 11.07
N GLY A 150 47.85 -28.05 12.01
CA GLY A 150 48.76 -26.92 11.83
C GLY A 150 48.16 -25.86 10.91
N GLN A 151 48.74 -25.66 9.73
CA GLN A 151 48.33 -24.63 8.76
C GLN A 151 47.53 -25.19 7.57
N ARG A 152 46.91 -26.35 7.74
CA ARG A 152 46.15 -27.03 6.69
C ARG A 152 44.90 -27.70 7.24
N VAL A 153 43.94 -27.91 6.35
CA VAL A 153 42.75 -28.74 6.60
C VAL A 153 43.16 -30.21 6.63
N ALA A 154 42.85 -30.91 7.71
CA ALA A 154 43.14 -32.33 7.88
C ALA A 154 41.96 -33.20 7.42
N ALA A 155 40.75 -32.85 7.87
CA ALA A 155 39.55 -33.61 7.57
C ALA A 155 38.32 -32.69 7.54
N ILE A 156 37.34 -33.09 6.74
CA ILE A 156 36.04 -32.42 6.66
C ILE A 156 34.98 -33.51 6.76
N THR A 157 34.09 -33.37 7.74
CA THR A 157 32.96 -34.27 7.93
C THR A 157 31.67 -33.48 7.78
N ARG A 158 30.79 -33.94 6.89
CA ARG A 158 29.43 -33.41 6.71
C ARG A 158 28.43 -34.39 7.32
N ALA A 159 27.56 -33.90 8.19
CA ALA A 159 26.45 -34.64 8.78
C ALA A 159 25.11 -34.29 8.13
#